data_AF-A0A820VKZ2-F1
#
_entry.id   AF-A0A820VKZ2-F1
#
_cell.length_a   1.000
_cell.length_b   1.000
_cell.length_c   1.000
_cell.angle_alpha   90.00
_cell.angle_beta   90.00
_cell.angle_gamma   90.00
#
_symmetry.space_group_name_H-M   'P 1'
#
loop_
_entity.id
_entity.type
_entity.pdbx_description
1 polymer ?
#
loop_
_entity_poly.entity_id
_entity_poly.type
_entity_poly.pdbx_seq_one_letter_code
_entity_poly.pdbx_strand_id
1 'polypeptide(L)'
;MGDLDQLVLQLFDIEAFKFGSFKLKSGIQSPIYIDLRVIISYPDVLRSVAGHMNEILQNSKVSFNEICGVPYTALPIASIICVDFNRPMLIRRKEAKNYGTKKIIEGKFHSNDRCIIIEDIVTSGSSVIETADSLRAEGLQVTDAIVFFDREQNGEKNLQEKNIRLYRVLKISEVLNCLVRHGKITEEVSKNVQEFIHENQTQLPTLKVEIENKTTSIPIRQRFQTIMKEKKSNLCLSADLTSLDEIIELSKQIGSNICMLKIHCDILTDFSMDKIQQLKDISRKLNFLLLEDR
;
A
#
# COMPACT_ATOMS: atom_id res chain seq x y z
N MET A 1 -2.75 25.03 -28.06
CA MET A 1 -2.47 24.39 -26.77
C MET A 1 -2.52 22.90 -27.00
N GLY A 2 -1.55 22.11 -26.51
CA GLY A 2 -1.64 20.65 -26.63
C GLY A 2 -2.79 20.12 -25.79
N ASP A 3 -3.42 19.01 -26.22
CA ASP A 3 -4.56 18.40 -25.51
C ASP A 3 -4.21 18.07 -24.04
N LEU A 4 -3.00 17.55 -23.82
CA LEU A 4 -2.49 17.25 -22.49
C LEU A 4 -2.26 18.50 -21.63
N ASP A 5 -1.78 19.60 -22.20
CA ASP A 5 -1.63 20.88 -21.47
C ASP A 5 -3.01 21.39 -21.03
N GLN A 6 -4.05 21.24 -21.86
CA GLN A 6 -5.42 21.61 -21.52
C GLN A 6 -5.95 20.77 -20.36
N LEU A 7 -5.72 19.45 -20.38
CA LEU A 7 -6.09 18.57 -19.26
C LEU A 7 -5.37 18.97 -17.96
N VAL A 8 -4.08 19.31 -18.02
CA VAL A 8 -3.33 19.80 -16.86
C VAL A 8 -3.94 21.09 -16.29
N LEU A 9 -4.34 22.03 -17.14
CA LEU A 9 -5.01 23.25 -16.68
C LEU A 9 -6.38 22.95 -16.05
N GLN A 10 -7.18 22.07 -16.64
CA GLN A 10 -8.46 21.67 -16.06
C GLN A 10 -8.28 21.00 -14.69
N LEU A 11 -7.29 20.12 -14.55
CA LEU A 11 -6.94 19.50 -13.28
C LEU A 11 -6.52 20.53 -12.23
N PHE A 12 -5.79 21.56 -12.62
CA PHE A 12 -5.47 22.68 -11.72
C PHE A 12 -6.73 23.45 -11.30
N ASP A 13 -7.60 23.79 -12.27
CA ASP A 13 -8.81 24.59 -12.03
C ASP A 13 -9.84 23.87 -11.13
N ILE A 14 -9.89 22.53 -11.16
CA ILE A 14 -10.72 21.72 -10.23
C ILE A 14 -10.01 21.37 -8.91
N GLU A 15 -8.87 22.03 -8.64
CA GLU A 15 -8.01 21.82 -7.47
C GLU A 15 -7.46 20.39 -7.29
N ALA A 16 -7.28 19.64 -8.38
CA ALA A 16 -6.62 18.34 -8.30
C ALA A 16 -5.11 18.51 -7.97
N PHE A 17 -4.50 19.62 -8.38
CA PHE A 17 -3.15 20.04 -8.00
C PHE A 17 -3.23 21.25 -7.06
N LYS A 18 -2.77 21.10 -5.82
CA LYS A 18 -2.76 22.17 -4.80
C LYS A 18 -1.33 22.49 -4.42
N PHE A 19 -1.00 23.78 -4.36
CA PHE A 19 0.32 24.30 -3.97
C PHE A 19 0.18 25.12 -2.69
N GLY A 20 1.14 24.97 -1.77
CA GLY A 20 1.03 25.56 -0.44
C GLY A 20 1.89 24.81 0.58
N SER A 21 1.39 24.63 1.79
CA SER A 21 2.08 23.84 2.84
C SER A 21 1.12 22.80 3.40
N PHE A 22 1.41 21.53 3.16
CA PHE A 22 0.54 20.41 3.49
C PHE A 22 1.26 19.38 4.35
N LYS A 23 0.67 19.05 5.50
CA LYS A 23 1.20 17.99 6.37
C LYS A 23 0.78 16.62 5.83
N LEU A 24 1.75 15.84 5.36
CA LEU A 24 1.51 14.48 4.88
C LEU A 24 1.28 13.51 6.04
N LYS A 25 0.73 12.32 5.75
CA LYS A 25 0.57 11.24 6.75
C LYS A 25 1.89 10.82 7.41
N SER A 26 3.02 10.98 6.71
CA SER A 26 4.36 10.76 7.26
C SER A 26 4.80 11.83 8.28
N GLY A 27 4.03 12.91 8.44
CA GLY A 27 4.38 14.07 9.26
C GLY A 27 5.23 15.12 8.51
N ILE A 28 5.73 14.78 7.32
CA ILE A 28 6.53 15.67 6.47
C ILE A 28 5.63 16.80 5.91
N GLN A 29 6.15 18.03 5.88
CA GLN A 29 5.50 19.15 5.20
C GLN A 29 5.84 19.10 3.71
N SER A 30 4.81 19.15 2.86
CA SER A 30 4.94 19.09 1.41
C SER A 30 4.47 20.39 0.77
N PRO A 31 5.19 20.93 -0.23
CA PRO A 31 4.78 22.11 -0.97
C PRO A 31 3.63 21.85 -1.95
N ILE A 32 3.30 20.57 -2.18
CA ILE A 32 2.29 20.13 -3.14
C ILE A 32 1.41 19.03 -2.55
N TYR A 33 0.10 19.15 -2.79
CA TYR A 33 -0.87 18.10 -2.53
C TYR A 33 -1.64 17.77 -3.82
N ILE A 34 -1.83 16.48 -4.08
CA ILE A 34 -2.46 16.00 -5.30
C ILE A 34 -3.65 15.13 -4.89
N ASP A 35 -4.82 15.48 -5.41
CA ASP A 35 -6.07 14.78 -5.11
C ASP A 35 -6.86 14.50 -6.38
N LEU A 36 -6.57 13.37 -7.03
CA LEU A 36 -7.31 12.93 -8.21
C LEU A 36 -8.69 12.36 -7.89
N ARG A 37 -9.11 12.26 -6.62
CA ARG A 37 -10.49 11.82 -6.30
C ARG A 37 -11.51 12.82 -6.80
N VAL A 38 -11.14 14.10 -6.91
CA VAL A 38 -12.02 15.18 -7.36
C VAL A 38 -12.52 14.95 -8.80
N ILE A 39 -11.76 14.24 -9.64
CA ILE A 39 -12.11 14.06 -11.07
C ILE A 39 -13.43 13.33 -11.27
N ILE A 40 -13.88 12.52 -10.30
CA ILE A 40 -15.16 11.79 -10.40
C ILE A 40 -16.36 12.73 -10.43
N SER A 41 -16.19 13.97 -9.94
CA SER A 41 -17.20 15.04 -9.98
C SER A 41 -17.21 15.78 -11.32
N TYR A 42 -16.26 15.50 -12.22
CA TYR A 42 -16.07 16.17 -13.50
C TYR A 42 -15.97 15.12 -14.62
N PRO A 43 -17.12 14.63 -15.15
CA PRO A 43 -17.15 13.51 -16.10
C PRO A 43 -16.29 13.71 -17.35
N ASP A 44 -16.18 14.95 -17.86
CA ASP A 44 -15.34 15.27 -19.02
C ASP A 44 -13.85 15.12 -18.69
N VAL A 45 -13.43 15.52 -17.49
CA VAL A 45 -12.04 15.36 -17.02
C VAL A 45 -11.75 13.87 -16.78
N LEU A 46 -12.66 13.14 -16.12
CA LEU A 46 -12.51 11.70 -15.90
C LEU A 46 -12.42 10.94 -17.24
N ARG A 47 -13.23 11.31 -18.23
CA ARG A 47 -13.16 10.75 -19.59
C ARG A 47 -11.83 11.07 -20.27
N SER A 48 -11.36 12.31 -20.17
CA SER A 48 -10.08 12.73 -20.75
C SER A 48 -8.90 11.98 -20.13
N VAL A 49 -8.89 11.81 -18.79
CA VAL A 49 -7.90 11.00 -18.07
C VAL A 49 -7.88 9.56 -18.60
N ALA A 50 -9.04 8.90 -18.69
CA ALA A 50 -9.12 7.53 -19.20
C ALA A 50 -8.72 7.44 -20.69
N GLY A 51 -9.11 8.43 -21.51
CA GLY A 51 -8.76 8.51 -22.92
C GLY A 51 -7.26 8.56 -23.16
N HIS A 52 -6.53 9.41 -22.45
CA HIS A 52 -5.07 9.48 -22.56
C HIS A 52 -4.38 8.18 -22.12
N MET A 53 -4.91 7.52 -21.07
CA MET A 53 -4.40 6.21 -20.67
C MET A 53 -4.65 5.15 -21.75
N ASN A 54 -5.82 5.15 -22.38
CA ASN A 54 -6.15 4.25 -23.49
C ASN A 54 -5.20 4.44 -24.68
N GLU A 55 -4.93 5.67 -25.07
CA GLU A 55 -4.01 5.98 -26.18
C GLU A 55 -2.62 5.38 -25.94
N ILE A 56 -2.09 5.52 -24.72
CA ILE A 56 -0.80 4.93 -24.35
C ILE A 56 -0.84 3.41 -24.43
N LEU A 57 -1.89 2.78 -23.90
CA LEU A 57 -2.06 1.33 -23.95
C LEU A 57 -2.14 0.84 -25.41
N GLN A 58 -2.92 1.49 -26.27
CA GLN A 58 -3.03 1.15 -27.69
C GLN A 58 -1.69 1.29 -28.41
N ASN A 59 -0.99 2.40 -28.20
CA ASN A 59 0.30 2.68 -28.84
C ASN A 59 1.41 1.73 -28.35
N SER A 60 1.36 1.32 -27.08
CA SER A 60 2.34 0.40 -26.50
C SER A 60 2.23 -1.04 -27.03
N LYS A 61 1.08 -1.41 -27.60
CA LYS A 61 0.73 -2.78 -28.02
C LYS A 61 0.88 -3.82 -26.91
N VAL A 62 0.72 -3.41 -25.65
CA VAL A 62 0.67 -4.33 -24.51
C VAL A 62 -0.56 -5.23 -24.63
N SER A 63 -0.40 -6.51 -24.31
CA SER A 63 -1.48 -7.50 -24.38
C SER A 63 -1.91 -7.91 -22.99
N PHE A 64 -3.19 -7.74 -22.70
CA PHE A 64 -3.83 -8.14 -21.44
C PHE A 64 -5.22 -8.75 -21.71
N ASN A 65 -5.63 -9.62 -20.79
CA ASN A 65 -6.92 -10.29 -20.77
C ASN A 65 -7.91 -9.50 -19.90
N GLU A 66 -7.47 -9.09 -18.69
CA GLU A 66 -8.26 -8.32 -17.73
C GLU A 66 -7.58 -7.03 -17.31
N ILE A 67 -8.39 -6.15 -16.72
CA ILE A 67 -7.98 -4.87 -16.16
C ILE A 67 -8.31 -4.87 -14.66
N CYS A 68 -7.37 -4.47 -13.81
CA CYS A 68 -7.63 -4.26 -12.38
C CYS A 68 -7.26 -2.84 -11.97
N GLY A 69 -8.22 -2.07 -11.47
CA GLY A 69 -7.95 -0.76 -10.87
C GLY A 69 -7.41 -0.91 -9.45
N VAL A 70 -6.40 -0.11 -9.09
CA VAL A 70 -5.96 -0.01 -7.69
C VAL A 70 -7.04 0.73 -6.87
N PRO A 71 -7.46 0.20 -5.71
CA PRO A 71 -8.47 0.87 -4.89
C PRO A 71 -7.95 2.20 -4.29
N TYR A 72 -8.70 3.30 -4.32
CA TYR A 72 -10.09 3.44 -4.78
C TYR A 72 -10.25 4.36 -6.00
N THR A 73 -9.41 5.39 -6.11
CA THR A 73 -9.53 6.45 -7.14
C THR A 73 -9.35 5.92 -8.56
N ALA A 74 -8.55 4.87 -8.75
CA ALA A 74 -8.35 4.28 -10.07
C ALA A 74 -9.51 3.40 -10.53
N LEU A 75 -10.47 3.04 -9.65
CA LEU A 75 -11.59 2.17 -10.01
C LEU A 75 -12.54 2.79 -11.06
N PRO A 76 -12.98 4.06 -10.93
CA PRO A 76 -13.75 4.73 -12.00
C PRO A 76 -12.98 4.82 -13.32
N ILE A 77 -11.67 5.09 -13.28
CA ILE A 77 -10.82 5.16 -14.46
C ILE A 77 -10.75 3.79 -15.14
N ALA A 78 -10.46 2.73 -14.38
CA ALA A 78 -10.42 1.35 -14.85
C ALA A 78 -11.77 0.89 -15.42
N SER A 79 -12.89 1.38 -14.87
CA SER A 79 -14.23 1.08 -15.37
C SER A 79 -14.49 1.67 -16.75
N ILE A 80 -13.93 2.84 -17.06
CA ILE A 80 -14.03 3.43 -18.40
C ILE A 80 -13.12 2.67 -19.37
N ILE A 81 -11.85 2.48 -18.98
CA ILE A 81 -10.85 1.76 -19.80
C ILE A 81 -11.34 0.34 -20.14
N CYS A 82 -11.99 -0.36 -19.22
CA CYS A 82 -12.48 -1.73 -19.49
C CYS A 82 -13.62 -1.77 -20.52
N VAL A 83 -14.50 -0.76 -20.51
CA VAL A 83 -15.55 -0.61 -21.52
C VAL A 83 -14.92 -0.29 -22.88
N ASP A 84 -13.95 0.63 -22.93
CA ASP A 84 -13.31 1.06 -24.17
C ASP A 84 -12.49 -0.07 -24.83
N PHE A 85 -11.78 -0.87 -24.03
CA PHE A 85 -11.04 -2.05 -24.51
C PHE A 85 -11.91 -3.28 -24.71
N ASN A 86 -13.17 -3.26 -24.24
CA ASN A 86 -14.05 -4.42 -24.17
C ASN A 86 -13.38 -5.62 -23.48
N ARG A 87 -12.83 -5.40 -22.28
CA ARG A 87 -12.14 -6.41 -21.47
C ARG A 87 -12.78 -6.53 -20.09
N PRO A 88 -12.81 -7.74 -19.49
CA PRO A 88 -13.28 -7.90 -18.12
C PRO A 88 -12.49 -7.04 -17.13
N MET A 89 -13.19 -6.49 -16.15
CA MET A 89 -12.59 -5.76 -15.04
C MET A 89 -12.59 -6.62 -13.78
N LEU A 90 -11.47 -6.59 -13.07
CA LEU A 90 -11.29 -7.14 -11.74
C LEU A 90 -11.27 -6.01 -10.70
N ILE A 91 -11.74 -6.31 -9.50
CA ILE A 91 -11.68 -5.39 -8.36
C ILE A 91 -10.96 -6.10 -7.22
N ARG A 92 -9.79 -5.59 -6.84
CA ARG A 92 -9.12 -5.96 -5.59
C ARG A 92 -9.84 -5.27 -4.43
N ARG A 93 -10.31 -6.02 -3.44
CA ARG A 93 -10.81 -5.45 -2.19
C ARG A 93 -9.62 -5.11 -1.29
N LYS A 94 -9.67 -3.95 -0.64
CA LYS A 94 -8.66 -3.56 0.36
C LYS A 94 -8.79 -4.37 1.65
N GLU A 95 -10.00 -4.84 1.94
CA GLU A 95 -10.35 -5.63 3.13
C GLU A 95 -10.98 -6.95 2.69
N ALA A 96 -10.51 -8.06 3.26
CA ALA A 96 -11.14 -9.37 3.07
C ALA A 96 -12.53 -9.38 3.71
N LYS A 97 -13.47 -10.16 3.16
CA LYS A 97 -14.78 -10.33 3.79
C LYS A 97 -14.61 -11.14 5.09
N ASN A 98 -15.27 -10.71 6.15
CA ASN A 98 -15.35 -11.48 7.41
C ASN A 98 -16.28 -12.71 7.28
N TYR A 99 -17.02 -12.85 6.17
CA TYR A 99 -17.99 -13.91 5.90
C TYR A 99 -18.05 -14.25 4.39
N GLY A 100 -18.52 -15.45 4.03
CA GLY A 100 -18.58 -15.92 2.64
C GLY A 100 -17.26 -16.48 2.09
N THR A 101 -17.02 -16.37 0.77
CA THR A 101 -15.87 -16.99 0.07
C THR A 101 -14.51 -16.37 0.39
N LYS A 102 -14.44 -15.32 1.22
CA LYS A 102 -13.21 -14.58 1.63
C LYS A 102 -12.32 -14.09 0.47
N LYS A 103 -12.83 -14.07 -0.77
CA LYS A 103 -12.07 -13.65 -1.95
C LYS A 103 -11.63 -12.19 -1.84
N ILE A 104 -10.37 -11.94 -2.15
CA ILE A 104 -9.78 -10.59 -2.23
C ILE A 104 -9.99 -9.99 -3.63
N ILE A 105 -10.09 -10.83 -4.67
CA ILE A 105 -10.34 -10.39 -6.05
C ILE A 105 -11.79 -10.73 -6.45
N GLU A 106 -12.53 -9.71 -6.87
CA GLU A 106 -13.85 -9.83 -7.48
C GLU A 106 -13.73 -9.73 -9.01
N GLY A 107 -14.60 -10.43 -9.74
CA GLY A 107 -14.57 -10.51 -11.21
C GLY A 107 -14.37 -11.94 -11.72
N LYS A 108 -14.35 -12.11 -13.04
CA LYS A 108 -14.11 -13.40 -13.71
C LYS A 108 -12.76 -13.37 -14.39
N PHE A 109 -11.98 -14.41 -14.17
CA PHE A 109 -10.66 -14.62 -14.74
C PHE A 109 -10.31 -16.10 -14.74
N HIS A 110 -9.31 -16.47 -15.53
CA HIS A 110 -8.70 -17.80 -15.56
C HIS A 110 -7.25 -17.73 -15.09
N SER A 111 -6.73 -18.89 -14.67
CA SER A 111 -5.32 -18.99 -14.30
C SER A 111 -4.42 -18.69 -15.52
N ASN A 112 -3.34 -17.95 -15.29
CA ASN A 112 -2.39 -17.45 -16.28
C ASN A 112 -2.92 -16.33 -17.21
N ASP A 113 -4.15 -15.85 -17.01
CA ASP A 113 -4.58 -14.64 -17.70
C ASP A 113 -3.70 -13.45 -17.30
N ARG A 114 -3.47 -12.54 -18.25
CA ARG A 114 -2.66 -11.33 -18.04
C ARG A 114 -3.55 -10.19 -17.58
N CYS A 115 -3.34 -9.74 -16.35
CA CYS A 115 -4.05 -8.59 -15.80
C CYS A 115 -3.15 -7.35 -15.83
N ILE A 116 -3.60 -6.29 -16.50
CA ILE A 116 -2.96 -4.98 -16.41
C ILE A 116 -3.49 -4.20 -15.21
N ILE A 117 -2.62 -3.51 -14.48
CA ILE A 117 -3.03 -2.64 -13.37
C ILE A 117 -3.24 -1.20 -13.85
N ILE A 118 -4.35 -0.59 -13.44
CA ILE A 118 -4.66 0.83 -13.64
C ILE A 118 -4.50 1.57 -12.32
N GLU A 119 -3.71 2.65 -12.31
CA GLU A 119 -3.46 3.48 -11.15
C GLU A 119 -3.69 4.97 -11.46
N ASP A 120 -4.14 5.74 -10.47
CA ASP A 120 -4.31 7.19 -10.62
C ASP A 120 -2.97 7.92 -10.39
N ILE A 121 -2.30 7.64 -9.26
CA ILE A 121 -1.04 8.27 -8.87
C ILE A 121 -0.03 7.23 -8.40
N VAL A 122 1.19 7.31 -8.93
CA VAL A 122 2.34 6.53 -8.44
C VAL A 122 3.30 7.46 -7.70
N THR A 123 3.58 7.11 -6.44
CA THR A 123 4.68 7.67 -5.64
C THR A 123 5.81 6.64 -5.53
N SER A 124 5.68 5.70 -4.59
CA SER A 124 6.64 4.60 -4.37
C SER A 124 6.35 3.35 -5.20
N GLY A 125 5.16 3.27 -5.81
CA GLY A 125 4.66 2.06 -6.46
C GLY A 125 4.10 1.00 -5.51
N SER A 126 4.10 1.23 -4.19
CA SER A 126 3.67 0.22 -3.21
C SER A 126 2.22 -0.26 -3.42
N SER A 127 1.27 0.64 -3.69
CA SER A 127 -0.14 0.28 -3.93
C SER A 127 -0.32 -0.64 -5.16
N VAL A 128 0.45 -0.35 -6.23
CA VAL A 128 0.48 -1.17 -7.44
C VAL A 128 1.10 -2.54 -7.14
N ILE A 129 2.21 -2.59 -6.39
CA ILE A 129 2.87 -3.85 -6.00
C ILE A 129 1.94 -4.71 -5.15
N GLU A 130 1.30 -4.15 -4.13
CA GLU A 130 0.35 -4.89 -3.29
C GLU A 130 -0.83 -5.46 -4.09
N THR A 131 -1.29 -4.70 -5.09
CA THR A 131 -2.35 -5.13 -5.99
C THR A 131 -1.86 -6.25 -6.91
N ALA A 132 -0.66 -6.11 -7.47
CA ALA A 132 -0.02 -7.14 -8.28
C ALA A 132 0.17 -8.44 -7.50
N ASP A 133 0.66 -8.36 -6.26
CA ASP A 133 0.88 -9.52 -5.41
C ASP A 133 -0.44 -10.23 -5.08
N SER A 134 -1.52 -9.47 -4.84
CA SER A 134 -2.87 -10.05 -4.62
C SER A 134 -3.39 -10.78 -5.86
N LEU A 135 -3.19 -10.23 -7.05
CA LEU A 135 -3.60 -10.85 -8.33
C LEU A 135 -2.76 -12.08 -8.64
N ARG A 136 -1.43 -12.00 -8.45
CA ARG A 136 -0.49 -13.10 -8.65
C ARG A 136 -0.78 -14.28 -7.73
N ALA A 137 -1.20 -14.02 -6.49
CA ALA A 137 -1.61 -15.05 -5.54
C ALA A 137 -2.84 -15.86 -6.02
N GLU A 138 -3.71 -15.25 -6.84
CA GLU A 138 -4.85 -15.92 -7.49
C GLU A 138 -4.49 -16.57 -8.84
N GLY A 139 -3.19 -16.57 -9.21
CA GLY A 139 -2.68 -17.22 -10.41
C GLY A 139 -2.71 -16.37 -11.68
N LEU A 140 -2.93 -15.05 -11.57
CA LEU A 140 -2.84 -14.10 -12.70
C LEU A 140 -1.39 -13.71 -13.00
N GLN A 141 -1.12 -13.40 -14.27
CA GLN A 141 0.12 -12.78 -14.70
C GLN A 141 -0.02 -11.26 -14.61
N VAL A 142 0.85 -10.62 -13.82
CA VAL A 142 0.89 -9.14 -13.72
C VAL A 142 2.30 -8.68 -14.07
N THR A 143 2.45 -8.17 -15.29
CA THR A 143 3.72 -7.70 -15.87
C THR A 143 3.73 -6.21 -16.17
N ASP A 144 2.55 -5.57 -16.20
CA ASP A 144 2.38 -4.22 -16.69
C ASP A 144 1.40 -3.45 -15.81
N ALA A 145 1.69 -2.17 -15.60
CA ALA A 145 0.83 -1.20 -14.95
C ALA A 145 0.83 0.10 -15.75
N ILE A 146 -0.30 0.78 -15.80
CA ILE A 146 -0.40 2.14 -16.32
C ILE A 146 -0.88 3.08 -15.21
N VAL A 147 -0.19 4.22 -15.09
CA VAL A 147 -0.55 5.29 -14.16
C VAL A 147 -0.92 6.54 -14.93
N PHE A 148 -1.93 7.27 -14.45
CA PHE A 148 -2.18 8.60 -14.99
C PHE A 148 -1.05 9.58 -14.60
N PHE A 149 -0.71 9.67 -13.32
CA PHE A 149 0.25 10.63 -12.81
C PHE A 149 1.42 10.00 -12.03
N ASP A 150 2.65 10.20 -12.50
CA ASP A 150 3.89 9.78 -11.86
C ASP A 150 4.53 10.93 -11.08
N ARG A 151 4.70 10.75 -9.76
CA ARG A 151 5.34 11.73 -8.87
C ARG A 151 6.86 11.75 -8.96
N GLU A 152 7.47 10.87 -9.75
CA GLU A 152 8.94 10.79 -9.92
C GLU A 152 9.69 10.60 -8.59
N GLN A 153 9.11 9.79 -7.70
CA GLN A 153 9.66 9.46 -6.38
C GLN A 153 10.06 7.97 -6.28
N ASN A 154 10.84 7.46 -7.25
CA ASN A 154 11.30 6.07 -7.41
C ASN A 154 10.24 5.00 -7.74
N GLY A 155 8.98 5.36 -7.99
CA GLY A 155 7.91 4.40 -8.30
C GLY A 155 8.22 3.47 -9.47
N GLU A 156 8.72 4.01 -10.60
CA GLU A 156 9.12 3.21 -11.76
C GLU A 156 10.19 2.16 -11.43
N LYS A 157 11.26 2.58 -10.76
CA LYS A 157 12.36 1.69 -10.37
C LYS A 157 11.86 0.56 -9.46
N ASN A 158 11.07 0.91 -8.45
CA ASN A 158 10.53 -0.05 -7.48
C ASN A 158 9.59 -1.08 -8.16
N LEU A 159 8.81 -0.64 -9.15
CA LEU A 159 7.97 -1.53 -9.95
C LEU A 159 8.79 -2.44 -10.86
N GLN A 160 9.84 -1.91 -11.48
CA GLN A 160 10.76 -2.68 -12.31
C GLN A 160 11.45 -3.79 -11.52
N GLU A 161 11.87 -3.53 -10.28
CA GLU A 161 12.42 -4.53 -9.35
C GLU A 161 11.42 -5.66 -9.02
N LYS A 162 10.11 -5.41 -9.21
CA LYS A 162 9.02 -6.39 -9.05
C LYS A 162 8.53 -6.97 -10.39
N ASN A 163 9.31 -6.80 -11.46
CA ASN A 163 8.99 -7.23 -12.82
C ASN A 163 7.66 -6.64 -13.33
N ILE A 164 7.38 -5.38 -12.98
CA ILE A 164 6.22 -4.63 -13.46
C ILE A 164 6.74 -3.45 -14.29
N ARG A 165 6.40 -3.43 -15.57
CA ARG A 165 6.65 -2.29 -16.45
C ARG A 165 5.61 -1.21 -16.20
N LEU A 166 6.05 0.03 -15.97
CA LEU A 166 5.17 1.17 -15.76
C LEU A 166 5.02 2.01 -17.03
N TYR A 167 3.78 2.18 -17.49
CA TYR A 167 3.35 3.19 -18.45
C TYR A 167 2.82 4.41 -17.70
N ARG A 168 3.03 5.63 -18.21
CA ARG A 168 2.61 6.87 -17.54
C ARG A 168 2.06 7.89 -18.52
N VAL A 169 1.03 8.63 -18.15
CA VAL A 169 0.50 9.74 -18.95
C VAL A 169 1.23 11.05 -18.65
N LEU A 170 1.36 11.39 -17.37
CA LEU A 170 1.98 12.63 -16.91
C LEU A 170 3.04 12.37 -15.85
N LYS A 171 4.08 13.18 -15.87
CA LYS A 171 5.04 13.34 -14.77
C LYS A 171 4.82 14.65 -14.04
N ILE A 172 5.20 14.68 -12.77
CA ILE A 172 5.20 15.92 -12.00
C ILE A 172 6.06 17.01 -12.64
N SER A 173 7.23 16.69 -13.18
CA SER A 173 8.06 17.66 -13.90
C SER A 173 7.34 18.29 -15.09
N GLU A 174 6.56 17.50 -15.85
CA GLU A 174 5.77 17.97 -16.99
C GLU A 174 4.61 18.88 -16.56
N VAL A 175 3.91 18.50 -15.47
CA VAL A 175 2.83 19.33 -14.90
C VAL A 175 3.36 20.67 -14.41
N LEU A 176 4.47 20.68 -13.66
CA LEU A 176 5.08 21.93 -13.18
C LEU A 176 5.48 22.85 -14.34
N ASN A 177 6.15 22.30 -15.35
CA ASN A 177 6.54 23.05 -16.55
C ASN A 177 5.34 23.63 -17.28
N CYS A 178 4.25 22.87 -17.41
CA CYS A 178 3.00 23.33 -18.03
C CYS A 178 2.37 24.48 -17.23
N LEU A 179 2.28 24.35 -15.90
CA LEU A 179 1.66 25.36 -15.04
C LEU A 179 2.48 26.65 -14.98
N VAL A 180 3.82 26.58 -14.98
CA VAL A 180 4.70 27.76 -15.08
C VAL A 180 4.50 28.45 -16.43
N ARG A 181 4.53 27.70 -17.54
CA ARG A 181 4.38 28.23 -18.90
C ARG A 181 3.07 29.01 -19.07
N HIS A 182 2.01 28.58 -18.40
CA HIS A 182 0.68 29.22 -18.45
C HIS A 182 0.41 30.19 -17.29
N GLY A 183 1.42 30.53 -16.48
CA GLY A 183 1.30 31.51 -15.40
C GLY A 183 0.39 31.09 -14.24
N LYS A 184 0.09 29.79 -14.09
CA LYS A 184 -0.72 29.26 -12.98
C LYS A 184 0.08 29.14 -11.69
N ILE A 185 1.40 28.95 -11.79
CA ILE A 185 2.35 28.98 -10.66
C ILE A 185 3.61 29.76 -11.06
N THR A 186 4.38 30.21 -10.08
CA THR A 186 5.68 30.87 -10.33
C THR A 186 6.80 29.83 -10.52
N GLU A 187 7.91 30.26 -11.14
CA GLU A 187 9.13 29.43 -11.23
C GLU A 187 9.66 29.03 -9.85
N GLU A 188 9.55 29.91 -8.86
CA GLU A 188 9.95 29.64 -7.47
C GLU A 188 9.12 28.52 -6.86
N VAL A 189 7.79 28.52 -7.02
CA VAL A 189 6.92 27.43 -6.55
C VAL A 189 7.31 26.12 -7.23
N SER A 190 7.54 26.13 -8.54
CA SER A 190 7.97 24.95 -9.27
C SER A 190 9.30 24.39 -8.74
N LYS A 191 10.28 25.26 -8.52
CA LYS A 191 11.60 24.89 -7.99
C LYS A 191 11.49 24.27 -6.60
N ASN A 192 10.73 24.89 -5.70
CA ASN A 192 10.50 24.38 -4.35
C ASN A 192 9.88 22.98 -4.35
N VAL A 193 8.94 22.71 -5.27
CA VAL A 193 8.33 21.38 -5.42
C VAL A 193 9.34 20.37 -5.97
N GLN A 194 10.16 20.74 -6.95
CA GLN A 194 11.20 19.87 -7.50
C GLN A 194 12.26 19.50 -6.45
N GLU A 195 12.74 20.48 -5.68
CA GLU A 195 13.68 20.27 -4.57
C GLU A 195 13.07 19.32 -3.53
N PHE A 196 11.82 19.55 -3.12
CA PHE A 196 11.12 18.65 -2.21
C PHE A 196 11.06 17.20 -2.74
N ILE A 197 10.72 17.00 -4.02
CA ILE A 197 10.64 15.66 -4.62
C ILE A 197 12.01 14.98 -4.67
N HIS A 198 13.06 15.74 -4.97
CA HIS A 198 14.44 15.25 -4.98
C HIS A 198 14.90 14.80 -3.59
N GLU A 199 14.57 15.56 -2.55
CA GLU A 199 14.94 15.23 -1.17
C GLU A 199 14.09 14.10 -0.56
N ASN A 200 12.84 13.95 -1.04
CA ASN A 200 11.87 12.99 -0.49
C ASN A 200 11.66 11.78 -1.42
N GLN A 201 12.74 11.26 -1.99
CA GLN A 201 12.70 10.04 -2.78
C GLN A 201 12.23 8.86 -1.93
N THR A 202 11.25 8.09 -2.43
CA THR A 202 10.73 6.97 -1.65
C THR A 202 11.58 5.71 -1.87
N GLN A 203 11.67 4.88 -0.85
CA GLN A 203 12.16 3.52 -0.97
C GLN A 203 11.01 2.59 -0.62
N LEU A 204 10.97 1.40 -1.24
CA LEU A 204 10.05 0.37 -0.77
C LEU A 204 10.33 0.11 0.72
N PRO A 205 9.29 -0.03 1.55
CA PRO A 205 9.50 -0.38 2.94
C PRO A 205 10.25 -1.70 2.98
N THR A 206 11.52 -1.64 3.35
CA THR A 206 12.28 -2.83 3.70
C THR A 206 11.95 -3.11 5.15
N LEU A 207 11.38 -4.29 5.43
CA LEU A 207 11.34 -4.87 6.77
C LEU A 207 12.77 -5.26 7.19
N LYS A 208 13.68 -4.29 7.19
CA LYS A 208 14.95 -4.35 7.91
C LYS A 208 14.79 -3.44 9.10
N VAL A 209 14.03 -3.91 10.10
CA VAL A 209 14.26 -3.41 11.45
C VAL A 209 15.60 -4.01 11.85
N GLU A 210 16.69 -3.32 11.56
CA GLU A 210 17.88 -3.51 12.39
C GLU A 210 17.40 -3.23 13.81
N ILE A 211 17.40 -4.27 14.65
CA ILE A 211 17.22 -4.08 16.09
C ILE A 211 18.45 -3.26 16.49
N GLU A 212 18.35 -1.93 16.41
CA GLU A 212 19.38 -1.04 16.90
C GLU A 212 19.72 -1.55 18.30
N ASN A 213 21.00 -1.80 18.54
CA ASN A 213 21.53 -2.08 19.88
C ASN A 213 21.47 -0.80 20.73
N LYS A 214 20.33 -0.10 20.75
CA LYS A 214 20.03 0.94 21.71
C LYS A 214 19.93 0.25 23.05
N THR A 215 21.02 0.34 23.80
CA THR A 215 21.10 -0.01 25.21
C THR A 215 19.97 0.72 25.93
N THR A 216 19.00 -0.04 26.40
CA THR A 216 17.90 0.45 27.23
C THR A 216 18.14 0.01 28.66
N SER A 217 17.90 0.88 29.63
CA SER A 217 17.93 0.54 31.05
C SER A 217 16.69 -0.20 31.53
N ILE A 218 15.66 -0.36 30.68
CA ILE A 218 14.38 -0.97 31.04
C ILE A 218 14.51 -2.51 30.99
N PRO A 219 14.39 -3.23 32.13
CA PRO A 219 14.68 -4.66 32.19
C PRO A 219 13.79 -5.53 31.29
N ILE A 220 12.49 -5.20 31.18
CA ILE A 220 11.56 -5.97 30.34
C ILE A 220 11.91 -5.84 28.85
N ARG A 221 12.37 -4.67 28.43
CA ARG A 221 12.81 -4.43 27.04
C ARG A 221 14.12 -5.14 26.74
N GLN A 222 15.07 -5.15 27.68
CA GLN A 222 16.29 -5.96 27.56
C GLN A 222 15.95 -7.43 27.39
N ARG A 223 15.06 -7.97 28.24
CA ARG A 223 14.61 -9.37 28.15
C ARG A 223 13.94 -9.68 26.81
N PHE A 224 13.06 -8.80 26.33
CA PHE A 224 12.42 -8.98 25.03
C PHE A 224 13.44 -9.00 23.88
N GLN A 225 14.39 -8.06 23.88
CA GLN A 225 15.46 -8.01 22.88
C GLN A 225 16.34 -9.27 22.90
N THR A 226 16.66 -9.80 24.09
CA THR A 226 17.39 -11.07 24.23
C THR A 226 16.61 -12.22 23.60
N ILE A 227 15.33 -12.34 23.92
CA ILE A 227 14.45 -13.39 23.35
C ILE A 227 14.40 -13.29 21.82
N MET A 228 14.23 -12.08 21.28
CA MET A 228 14.21 -11.86 19.82
C MET A 228 15.51 -12.31 19.15
N LYS A 229 16.66 -12.01 19.77
CA LYS A 229 17.99 -12.40 19.27
C LYS A 229 18.19 -13.92 19.32
N GLU A 230 17.88 -14.54 20.45
CA GLU A 230 18.05 -15.99 20.65
C GLU A 230 17.15 -16.79 19.72
N LYS A 231 15.89 -16.37 19.54
CA LYS A 231 14.92 -17.04 18.66
C LYS A 231 15.04 -16.65 17.19
N LYS A 232 15.83 -15.62 16.87
CA LYS A 232 15.86 -14.99 15.53
C LYS A 232 14.45 -14.68 15.00
N SER A 233 13.61 -14.14 15.88
CA SER A 233 12.20 -13.89 15.63
C SER A 233 11.79 -12.56 16.26
N ASN A 234 10.74 -11.95 15.71
CA ASN A 234 10.02 -10.83 16.31
C ASN A 234 8.52 -11.14 16.45
N LEU A 235 8.15 -12.42 16.29
CA LEU A 235 6.77 -12.86 16.25
C LEU A 235 6.13 -12.74 17.64
N CYS A 236 5.08 -11.94 17.76
CA CYS A 236 4.25 -11.83 18.95
C CYS A 236 2.85 -12.35 18.61
N LEU A 237 2.24 -13.13 19.49
CA LEU A 237 0.87 -13.63 19.31
C LEU A 237 -0.09 -12.96 20.28
N SER A 238 -1.24 -12.50 19.81
CA SER A 238 -2.39 -12.17 20.65
C SER A 238 -3.34 -13.37 20.69
N ALA A 239 -3.62 -13.89 21.88
CA ALA A 239 -4.53 -14.99 22.09
C ALA A 239 -5.83 -14.47 22.71
N ASP A 240 -6.83 -14.25 21.86
CA ASP A 240 -8.17 -13.80 22.28
C ASP A 240 -9.05 -15.02 22.60
N LEU A 241 -8.62 -15.80 23.59
CA LEU A 241 -9.28 -17.02 24.06
C LEU A 241 -9.91 -16.78 25.43
N THR A 242 -11.03 -17.47 25.72
CA THR A 242 -11.78 -17.33 26.97
C THR A 242 -11.44 -18.39 28.02
N SER A 243 -10.54 -19.32 27.71
CA SER A 243 -10.08 -20.37 28.63
C SER A 243 -8.56 -20.36 28.79
N LEU A 244 -8.10 -20.42 30.04
CA LEU A 244 -6.69 -20.60 30.38
C LEU A 244 -6.16 -21.96 29.94
N ASP A 245 -6.98 -23.03 29.95
CA ASP A 245 -6.54 -24.35 29.49
C ASP A 245 -6.17 -24.32 27.99
N GLU A 246 -6.99 -23.63 27.19
CA GLU A 246 -6.71 -23.43 25.76
C GLU A 246 -5.46 -22.57 25.54
N ILE A 247 -5.28 -21.51 26.33
CA ILE A 247 -4.08 -20.66 26.27
C ILE A 247 -2.83 -21.44 26.65
N ILE A 248 -2.90 -22.30 27.67
CA ILE A 248 -1.81 -23.17 28.12
C ILE A 248 -1.44 -24.15 27.00
N GLU A 249 -2.42 -24.78 26.37
CA GLU A 249 -2.17 -25.76 25.31
C GLU A 249 -1.59 -25.09 24.07
N LEU A 250 -2.14 -23.95 23.66
CA LEU A 250 -1.60 -23.11 22.60
C LEU A 250 -0.13 -22.74 22.89
N SER A 251 0.17 -22.31 24.11
CA SER A 251 1.51 -21.90 24.54
C SER A 251 2.55 -23.01 24.40
N LYS A 252 2.16 -24.27 24.65
CA LYS A 252 3.07 -25.42 24.47
C LYS A 252 3.43 -25.63 23.00
N GLN A 253 2.48 -25.41 22.10
CA GLN A 253 2.65 -25.66 20.66
C GLN A 253 3.47 -24.57 19.97
N ILE A 254 3.22 -23.31 20.33
CA ILE A 254 3.81 -22.15 19.63
C ILE A 254 4.99 -21.53 20.36
N GLY A 255 5.17 -21.82 21.65
CA GLY A 255 6.04 -21.07 22.54
C GLY A 255 7.50 -21.01 22.06
N SER A 256 7.97 -22.02 21.34
CA SER A 256 9.31 -22.04 20.74
C SER A 256 9.52 -20.99 19.64
N ASN A 257 8.45 -20.57 18.96
CA ASN A 257 8.48 -19.71 17.76
C ASN A 257 8.16 -18.24 18.04
N ILE A 258 7.46 -17.96 19.14
CA ILE A 258 7.05 -16.60 19.53
C ILE A 258 8.03 -15.97 20.53
N CYS A 259 8.08 -14.64 20.52
CA CYS A 259 8.81 -13.82 21.49
C CYS A 259 7.91 -13.31 22.62
N MET A 260 6.61 -13.14 22.36
CA MET A 260 5.63 -12.67 23.34
C MET A 260 4.25 -13.26 23.05
N LEU A 261 3.52 -13.59 24.11
CA LEU A 261 2.12 -13.96 24.10
C LEU A 261 1.34 -12.90 24.86
N LYS A 262 0.44 -12.21 24.16
CA LYS A 262 -0.52 -11.28 24.73
C LYS A 262 -1.81 -12.02 25.08
N ILE A 263 -2.33 -11.80 26.28
CA ILE A 263 -3.61 -12.32 26.77
C ILE A 263 -4.47 -11.18 27.32
N HIS A 264 -5.77 -11.44 27.43
CA HIS A 264 -6.74 -10.55 28.06
C HIS A 264 -7.31 -11.28 29.29
N CYS A 265 -6.94 -10.87 30.50
CA CYS A 265 -7.38 -11.63 31.69
C CYS A 265 -8.86 -11.48 32.00
N ASP A 266 -9.51 -10.43 31.49
CA ASP A 266 -10.91 -10.08 31.74
C ASP A 266 -11.93 -10.95 31.04
N ILE A 267 -11.55 -11.61 29.95
CA ILE A 267 -12.44 -12.49 29.18
C ILE A 267 -12.31 -13.97 29.61
N LEU A 268 -11.46 -14.26 30.59
CA LEU A 268 -11.20 -15.63 31.05
C LEU A 268 -12.32 -16.13 31.97
N THR A 269 -12.89 -17.27 31.60
CA THR A 269 -14.02 -17.91 32.31
C THR A 269 -13.56 -18.88 33.40
N ASP A 270 -12.31 -19.34 33.35
CA ASP A 270 -11.73 -20.38 34.20
C ASP A 270 -10.43 -19.91 34.91
N PHE A 271 -10.37 -18.62 35.24
CA PHE A 271 -9.20 -18.00 35.86
C PHE A 271 -8.80 -18.70 37.17
N SER A 272 -7.54 -19.11 37.27
CA SER A 272 -6.97 -19.71 38.48
C SER A 272 -5.49 -19.37 38.60
N MET A 273 -5.04 -19.08 39.82
CA MET A 273 -3.63 -18.80 40.10
C MET A 273 -2.72 -19.99 39.78
N ASP A 274 -3.21 -21.22 39.95
CA ASP A 274 -2.45 -22.42 39.59
C ASP A 274 -2.21 -22.51 38.08
N LYS A 275 -3.25 -22.21 37.28
CA LYS A 275 -3.14 -22.18 35.81
C LYS A 275 -2.24 -21.05 35.33
N ILE A 276 -2.32 -19.88 35.95
CA ILE A 276 -1.39 -18.77 35.67
C ILE A 276 0.05 -19.16 35.99
N GLN A 277 0.28 -19.90 37.07
CA GLN A 277 1.62 -20.39 37.39
C GLN A 277 2.13 -21.38 36.33
N GLN A 278 1.27 -22.30 35.87
CA GLN A 278 1.61 -23.21 34.76
C GLN A 278 1.98 -22.45 33.48
N LEU A 279 1.21 -21.41 33.13
CA LEU A 279 1.48 -20.57 31.98
C LEU A 279 2.82 -19.82 32.11
N LYS A 280 3.14 -19.31 33.31
CA LYS A 280 4.45 -18.70 33.61
C LYS A 280 5.60 -19.70 33.48
N ASP A 281 5.41 -20.94 33.91
CA ASP A 281 6.42 -21.99 33.80
C ASP A 281 6.69 -22.36 32.34
N ILE A 282 5.64 -22.43 31.51
CA ILE A 282 5.76 -22.64 30.07
C ILE A 282 6.50 -21.46 29.41
N SER A 283 6.15 -20.21 29.77
CA SER A 283 6.82 -19.00 29.31
C SER A 283 8.31 -18.98 29.62
N ARG A 284 8.71 -19.38 30.84
CA ARG A 284 10.13 -19.52 31.22
C ARG A 284 10.81 -20.64 30.42
N LYS A 285 10.17 -21.81 30.31
CA LYS A 285 10.73 -22.99 29.63
C LYS A 285 10.95 -22.77 28.14
N LEU A 286 9.98 -22.14 27.47
CA LEU A 286 10.02 -21.90 26.03
C LEU A 286 10.55 -20.50 25.67
N ASN A 287 10.96 -19.72 26.67
CA ASN A 287 11.63 -18.43 26.54
C ASN A 287 10.82 -17.36 25.77
N PHE A 288 9.59 -17.08 26.18
CA PHE A 288 8.78 -15.97 25.63
C PHE A 288 8.20 -15.11 26.75
N LEU A 289 7.83 -13.86 26.45
CA LEU A 289 7.17 -12.96 27.41
C LEU A 289 5.67 -13.17 27.46
N LEU A 290 5.08 -12.99 28.64
CA LEU A 290 3.63 -12.83 28.79
C LEU A 290 3.34 -11.34 28.91
N LEU A 291 2.38 -10.87 28.12
CA LEU A 291 1.83 -9.53 28.20
C LEU A 291 0.35 -9.65 28.51
N GLU A 292 -0.09 -8.95 29.54
CA GLU A 292 -1.51 -8.77 29.81
C GLU A 292 -1.89 -7.41 29.23
N ASP A 293 -2.95 -7.39 28.42
CA ASP A 293 -3.39 -6.17 27.73
C ASP A 293 -4.39 -5.41 28.60
N ARG A 294 -3.89 -4.80 29.68
CA ARG A 294 -4.54 -3.80 30.54
C ARG A 294 -3.52 -3.03 31.41
#